data_AF-A0A371PB68-F1
#
_entry.id   AF-A0A371PB68-F1
#
_cell.length_a   1.000
_cell.length_b   1.000
_cell.length_c   1.000
_cell.angle_alpha   90.00
_cell.angle_beta   90.00
_cell.angle_gamma   90.00
#
_symmetry.space_group_name_H-M   'P 1'
#
loop_
_entity.id
_entity.type
_entity.pdbx_description
1 polymer ?
#
loop_
_entity_poly.entity_id
_entity_poly.type
_entity_poly.pdbx_seq_one_letter_code
_entity_poly.pdbx_strand_id
1 'polypeptide(L)'
;MTLGAGAAALALVGASVPGTAAFAESDSVAAESSDAEINRSLDALAKTFASTVSDLEVRESIHDAVAERFDGDTNVLWKTLASEPGVRSGLSASYSKGKSVSSRDALVAVDRLASSIPRLQIAVPANFDAWDPATYTPVVAFMPQGVDDTTVKTVTAYDSSGKATELDAQVPPNVPVIVLGTAELSTAKKQIACRSLRHTRATLDKRRHGLNRCGAASGAALPDVV
;
A
#
# COMPACT_ATOMS: atom_id res chain seq x y z
N MET A 1 65.43 -26.48 -7.31
CA MET A 1 64.86 -27.13 -8.51
C MET A 1 63.39 -26.73 -8.54
N THR A 2 62.82 -25.88 -9.40
CA THR A 2 63.14 -25.27 -10.70
C THR A 2 62.21 -24.04 -10.81
N LEU A 3 62.73 -22.82 -10.74
CA LEU A 3 62.70 -21.77 -11.78
C LEU A 3 61.86 -22.09 -13.04
N GLY A 4 60.95 -21.18 -13.38
CA GLY A 4 60.22 -21.13 -14.64
C GLY A 4 59.66 -19.74 -14.92
N ALA A 5 60.51 -18.85 -15.42
CA ALA A 5 60.14 -17.57 -16.02
C ALA A 5 59.70 -17.80 -17.48
N GLY A 6 58.72 -17.05 -17.97
CA GLY A 6 58.30 -17.06 -19.37
C GLY A 6 57.73 -15.70 -19.76
N ALA A 7 58.51 -14.96 -20.54
CA ALA A 7 58.23 -13.61 -21.01
C ALA A 7 57.72 -13.59 -22.46
N ALA A 8 57.10 -12.45 -22.80
CA ALA A 8 57.01 -11.83 -24.12
C ALA A 8 56.07 -12.42 -25.19
N ALA A 9 55.14 -11.59 -25.66
CA ALA A 9 55.14 -11.14 -27.06
C ALA A 9 54.19 -9.94 -27.24
N LEU A 10 54.79 -8.83 -27.65
CA LEU A 10 54.16 -7.60 -28.13
C LEU A 10 53.85 -7.78 -29.62
N ALA A 11 52.63 -7.48 -30.07
CA ALA A 11 52.35 -7.28 -31.50
C ALA A 11 51.28 -6.19 -31.67
N LEU A 12 51.73 -5.01 -32.10
CA LEU A 12 50.89 -3.98 -32.71
C LEU A 12 50.64 -4.34 -34.18
N VAL A 13 49.37 -4.40 -34.59
CA VAL A 13 48.95 -4.14 -35.97
C VAL A 13 47.66 -3.35 -35.92
N GLY A 14 47.68 -2.15 -36.49
CA GLY A 14 46.51 -1.31 -36.69
C GLY A 14 45.78 -1.69 -37.98
N ALA A 15 44.46 -1.51 -37.98
CA ALA A 15 43.67 -1.30 -39.18
C ALA A 15 42.55 -0.31 -38.86
N SER A 16 42.58 0.80 -39.59
CA SER A 16 41.54 1.83 -39.66
C SER A 16 40.42 1.34 -40.57
N VAL A 17 39.17 1.45 -40.13
CA VAL A 17 37.98 1.38 -40.99
C VAL A 17 37.05 2.53 -40.60
N PRO A 18 36.67 3.41 -41.55
CA PRO A 18 35.66 4.44 -41.32
C PRO A 18 34.27 3.94 -41.69
N GLY A 19 33.27 4.47 -40.98
CA GLY A 19 31.89 4.57 -41.45
C GLY A 19 30.98 3.40 -41.05
N THR A 20 29.99 3.68 -40.21
CA THR A 20 28.65 4.13 -40.65
C THR A 20 27.77 4.27 -39.41
N ALA A 21 27.01 5.36 -39.36
CA ALA A 21 26.09 5.67 -38.28
C ALA A 21 25.03 4.58 -38.08
N ALA A 22 24.85 4.16 -36.83
CA ALA A 22 23.63 3.56 -36.32
C ALA A 22 23.48 4.00 -34.86
N PHE A 23 23.01 5.24 -34.67
CA PHE A 23 22.39 5.67 -33.42
C PHE A 23 20.91 5.30 -33.51
N ALA A 24 20.59 4.11 -33.02
CA ALA A 24 19.27 3.61 -32.60
C ALA A 24 19.63 2.37 -31.78
N GLU A 25 19.36 2.22 -30.49
CA GLU A 25 18.17 2.54 -29.71
C GLU A 25 18.68 2.60 -28.26
N SER A 26 18.56 3.74 -27.57
CA SER A 26 19.01 3.87 -26.18
C SER A 26 17.99 4.67 -25.37
N ASP A 27 16.72 4.25 -25.46
CA ASP A 27 15.65 4.77 -24.60
C ASP A 27 14.92 3.68 -23.81
N SER A 28 15.27 2.39 -23.96
CA SER A 28 14.58 1.29 -23.26
C SER A 28 15.16 0.91 -21.90
N VAL A 29 16.32 1.44 -21.50
CA VAL A 29 17.00 1.03 -20.25
C VAL A 29 16.56 1.86 -19.02
N ALA A 30 15.94 3.02 -19.23
CA ALA A 30 15.57 3.92 -18.13
C ALA A 30 14.29 3.46 -17.38
N ALA A 31 13.29 2.95 -18.10
CA ALA A 31 12.02 2.48 -17.51
C ALA A 31 12.18 1.16 -16.71
N GLU A 32 13.03 0.25 -17.17
CA GLU A 32 13.35 -1.01 -16.46
C GLU A 32 13.94 -0.73 -15.06
N SER A 33 14.68 0.37 -14.90
CA SER A 33 15.31 0.72 -13.62
C SER A 33 14.31 1.19 -12.56
N SER A 34 13.25 1.89 -12.96
CA SER A 34 12.21 2.36 -12.03
C SER A 34 11.27 1.24 -11.59
N ASP A 35 10.85 0.39 -12.52
CA ASP A 35 9.90 -0.69 -12.20
C ASP A 35 10.55 -1.75 -11.31
N ALA A 36 11.83 -2.07 -11.55
CA ALA A 36 12.58 -2.97 -10.68
C ALA A 36 12.72 -2.40 -9.25
N GLU A 37 12.88 -1.08 -9.10
CA GLU A 37 12.95 -0.44 -7.78
C GLU A 37 11.58 -0.41 -7.07
N ILE A 38 10.51 -0.13 -7.81
CA ILE A 38 9.15 -0.19 -7.30
C ILE A 38 8.83 -1.63 -6.88
N ASN A 39 9.19 -2.63 -7.67
CA ASN A 39 8.96 -4.04 -7.37
C ASN A 39 9.71 -4.49 -6.11
N ARG A 40 10.97 -4.06 -5.93
CA ARG A 40 11.69 -4.30 -4.66
C ARG A 40 11.00 -3.64 -3.47
N SER A 41 10.45 -2.45 -3.66
CA SER A 41 9.74 -1.70 -2.61
C SER A 41 8.41 -2.38 -2.27
N LEU A 42 7.64 -2.79 -3.27
CA LEU A 42 6.39 -3.55 -3.14
C LEU A 42 6.63 -4.88 -2.43
N ASP A 43 7.67 -5.62 -2.80
CA ASP A 43 8.04 -6.89 -2.18
C ASP A 43 8.34 -6.71 -0.68
N ALA A 44 9.25 -5.78 -0.35
CA ALA A 44 9.62 -5.49 1.04
C ALA A 44 8.41 -5.00 1.86
N LEU A 45 7.53 -4.21 1.26
CA LEU A 45 6.33 -3.70 1.91
C LEU A 45 5.29 -4.79 2.10
N ALA A 46 5.06 -5.65 1.12
CA ALA A 46 4.14 -6.80 1.19
C ALA A 46 4.53 -7.74 2.32
N LYS A 47 5.81 -8.07 2.42
CA LYS A 47 6.32 -8.90 3.51
C LYS A 47 6.13 -8.24 4.89
N THR A 48 6.33 -6.93 4.97
CA THR A 48 6.10 -6.18 6.21
C THR A 48 4.62 -6.19 6.59
N PHE A 49 3.73 -5.90 5.62
CA PHE A 49 2.28 -5.94 5.79
C PHE A 49 1.80 -7.33 6.20
N ALA A 50 2.31 -8.40 5.59
CA ALA A 50 1.92 -9.77 5.92
C ALA A 50 2.15 -10.09 7.41
N SER A 51 3.29 -9.68 7.96
CA SER A 51 3.53 -9.80 9.40
C SER A 51 2.60 -8.89 10.21
N THR A 52 2.32 -7.67 9.73
CA THR A 52 1.47 -6.71 10.46
C THR A 52 0.02 -7.14 10.54
N VAL A 53 -0.55 -7.71 9.47
CA VAL A 53 -1.96 -8.13 9.44
C VAL A 53 -2.27 -9.30 10.37
N SER A 54 -1.25 -9.90 11.01
CA SER A 54 -1.47 -10.85 12.10
C SER A 54 -2.08 -10.18 13.34
N ASP A 55 -1.83 -8.89 13.54
CA ASP A 55 -2.45 -8.09 14.57
C ASP A 55 -3.93 -7.80 14.21
N LEU A 56 -4.83 -8.06 15.16
CA LEU A 56 -6.27 -7.91 14.94
C LEU A 56 -6.67 -6.45 14.69
N GLU A 57 -6.13 -5.51 15.48
CA GLU A 57 -6.47 -4.09 15.38
C GLU A 57 -6.07 -3.53 14.01
N VAL A 58 -4.90 -3.91 13.52
CA VAL A 58 -4.46 -3.51 12.17
C VAL A 58 -5.33 -4.15 11.09
N ARG A 59 -5.67 -5.43 11.26
CA ARG A 59 -6.49 -6.16 10.30
C ARG A 59 -7.90 -5.58 10.18
N GLU A 60 -8.53 -5.26 11.31
CA GLU A 60 -9.82 -4.54 11.38
C GLU A 60 -9.71 -3.15 10.74
N SER A 61 -8.65 -2.40 11.04
CA SER A 61 -8.43 -1.08 10.45
C SER A 61 -8.34 -1.13 8.92
N ILE A 62 -7.66 -2.15 8.36
CA ILE A 62 -7.58 -2.34 6.91
C ILE A 62 -8.94 -2.75 6.34
N HIS A 63 -9.62 -3.70 6.99
CA HIS A 63 -10.95 -4.15 6.59
C HIS A 63 -11.92 -2.96 6.51
N ASP A 64 -12.02 -2.15 7.55
CA ASP A 64 -12.95 -1.02 7.63
C ASP A 64 -12.62 0.07 6.61
N ALA A 65 -11.33 0.36 6.40
CA ALA A 65 -10.91 1.35 5.42
C ALA A 65 -11.24 0.91 3.98
N VAL A 66 -11.12 -0.39 3.69
CA VAL A 66 -11.48 -0.97 2.39
C VAL A 66 -13.00 -1.08 2.22
N ALA A 67 -13.74 -1.30 3.32
CA ALA A 67 -15.21 -1.35 3.32
C ALA A 67 -15.87 -0.04 2.89
N GLU A 68 -15.17 1.10 3.03
CA GLU A 68 -15.71 2.41 2.64
C GLU A 68 -16.01 2.51 1.14
N ARG A 69 -15.37 1.68 0.29
CA ARG A 69 -15.64 1.57 -1.16
C ARG A 69 -15.83 2.92 -1.85
N PHE A 70 -14.83 3.81 -1.77
CA PHE A 70 -14.95 5.20 -2.21
C PHE A 70 -15.46 5.37 -3.66
N ASP A 71 -15.18 4.40 -4.53
CA ASP A 71 -15.62 4.32 -5.94
C ASP A 71 -16.35 3.01 -6.27
N GLY A 72 -16.80 2.28 -5.25
CA GLY A 72 -17.45 0.98 -5.38
C GLY A 72 -16.50 -0.21 -5.29
N ASP A 73 -15.19 0.02 -5.43
CA ASP A 73 -14.18 -1.03 -5.33
C ASP A 73 -13.73 -1.24 -3.89
N THR A 74 -13.32 -2.46 -3.58
CA THR A 74 -12.73 -2.84 -2.29
C THR A 74 -11.25 -2.49 -2.27
N ASN A 75 -10.96 -1.19 -2.29
CA ASN A 75 -9.59 -0.66 -2.19
C ASN A 75 -9.49 0.62 -1.35
N VAL A 76 -8.27 0.93 -0.93
CA VAL A 76 -7.93 2.18 -0.24
C VAL A 76 -6.51 2.65 -0.58
N LEU A 77 -6.32 3.95 -0.70
CA LEU A 77 -4.99 4.54 -0.87
C LEU A 77 -4.19 4.45 0.43
N TRP A 78 -2.88 4.14 0.32
CA TRP A 78 -1.97 4.07 1.46
C TRP A 78 -2.01 5.30 2.35
N LYS A 79 -2.13 6.51 1.77
CA LYS A 79 -2.19 7.77 2.54
C LYS A 79 -3.33 7.81 3.56
N THR A 80 -4.43 7.10 3.29
CA THR A 80 -5.56 7.00 4.23
C THR A 80 -5.19 6.09 5.39
N LEU A 81 -4.72 4.86 5.12
CA LEU A 81 -4.29 3.91 6.14
C LEU A 81 -3.10 4.41 6.96
N ALA A 82 -2.15 5.08 6.32
CA ALA A 82 -0.97 5.64 6.96
C ALA A 82 -1.28 6.75 7.96
N SER A 83 -2.52 7.28 7.97
CA SER A 83 -2.97 8.25 8.96
C SER A 83 -3.52 7.60 10.24
N GLU A 84 -3.79 6.29 10.21
CA GLU A 84 -4.29 5.53 11.35
C GLU A 84 -3.15 5.12 12.30
N PRO A 85 -3.17 5.54 13.58
CA PRO A 85 -2.07 5.25 14.52
C PRO A 85 -1.79 3.77 14.75
N GLY A 86 -2.85 2.93 14.83
CA GLY A 86 -2.73 1.48 15.03
C GLY A 86 -1.95 0.82 13.89
N VAL A 87 -2.31 1.15 12.65
CA VAL A 87 -1.62 0.67 11.43
C VAL A 87 -0.15 1.08 11.43
N ARG A 88 0.15 2.35 11.72
CA ARG A 88 1.54 2.85 11.79
C ARG A 88 2.35 2.10 12.85
N SER A 89 1.79 1.95 14.05
CA SER A 89 2.45 1.25 15.16
C SER A 89 2.76 -0.20 14.78
N GLY A 90 1.77 -0.92 14.23
CA GLY A 90 1.93 -2.31 13.79
C GLY A 90 2.99 -2.48 12.70
N LEU A 91 3.04 -1.58 11.72
CA LEU A 91 4.06 -1.60 10.67
C LEU A 91 5.45 -1.32 11.21
N SER A 92 5.59 -0.35 12.12
CA SER A 92 6.86 -0.07 12.81
C SER A 92 7.38 -1.29 13.58
N ALA A 93 6.51 -1.92 14.36
CA ALA A 93 6.83 -3.11 15.14
C ALA A 93 7.20 -4.29 14.24
N SER A 94 6.45 -4.51 13.16
CA SER A 94 6.72 -5.59 12.20
C SER A 94 8.02 -5.38 11.44
N TYR A 95 8.30 -4.14 11.00
CA TYR A 95 9.52 -3.82 10.26
C TYR A 95 10.78 -3.94 11.12
N SER A 96 10.68 -3.56 12.39
CA SER A 96 11.79 -3.64 13.36
C SER A 96 12.02 -5.05 13.91
N LYS A 97 11.10 -6.00 13.69
CA LYS A 97 11.23 -7.38 14.17
C LYS A 97 12.50 -8.02 13.60
N GLY A 98 13.39 -8.45 14.48
CA GLY A 98 14.69 -9.04 14.11
C GLY A 98 15.73 -8.03 13.61
N LYS A 99 15.45 -6.72 13.68
CA LYS A 99 16.38 -5.64 13.32
C LYS A 99 16.68 -4.79 14.55
N SER A 100 17.94 -4.37 14.71
CA SER A 100 18.33 -3.44 15.79
C SER A 100 18.07 -1.99 15.38
N VAL A 101 16.81 -1.64 15.12
CA VAL A 101 16.38 -0.29 14.70
C VAL A 101 15.32 0.27 15.65
N SER A 102 15.34 1.59 15.88
CA SER A 102 14.33 2.24 16.70
C SER A 102 12.96 2.25 15.99
N SER A 103 11.86 2.36 16.74
CA SER A 103 10.51 2.46 16.15
C SER A 103 10.35 3.67 15.23
N ARG A 104 11.04 4.78 15.54
CA ARG A 104 11.05 5.99 14.69
C ARG A 104 11.73 5.71 13.35
N ASP A 105 12.91 5.07 13.39
CA ASP A 105 13.66 4.76 12.16
C ASP A 105 12.94 3.71 11.32
N ALA A 106 12.28 2.74 11.97
CA ALA A 106 11.43 1.77 11.32
C ALA A 106 10.26 2.44 10.56
N LEU A 107 9.58 3.41 11.19
CA LEU A 107 8.53 4.17 10.52
C LEU A 107 9.06 4.96 9.33
N VAL A 108 10.21 5.64 9.48
CA VAL A 108 10.83 6.39 8.38
C VAL A 108 11.18 5.45 7.22
N ALA A 109 11.66 4.24 7.52
CA ALA A 109 11.96 3.24 6.49
C ALA A 109 10.68 2.76 5.77
N VAL A 110 9.60 2.47 6.50
CA VAL A 110 8.30 2.11 5.91
C VAL A 110 7.75 3.26 5.06
N ASP A 111 7.79 4.49 5.55
CA ASP A 111 7.32 5.67 4.81
C ASP A 111 8.16 5.88 3.54
N ARG A 112 9.47 5.60 3.56
CA ARG A 112 10.33 5.64 2.37
C ARG A 112 9.94 4.57 1.34
N LEU A 113 9.74 3.32 1.77
CA LEU A 113 9.29 2.23 0.90
C LEU A 113 7.93 2.53 0.27
N ALA A 114 7.01 3.10 1.04
CA ALA A 114 5.69 3.45 0.51
C ALA A 114 5.74 4.67 -0.42
N SER A 115 6.66 5.61 -0.18
CA SER A 115 6.81 6.82 -1.01
C SER A 115 7.51 6.56 -2.34
N SER A 116 8.28 5.47 -2.48
CA SER A 116 8.85 5.05 -3.76
C SER A 116 7.82 4.42 -4.70
N ILE A 117 6.64 4.04 -4.19
CA ILE A 117 5.57 3.40 -4.96
C ILE A 117 4.52 4.46 -5.33
N PRO A 118 4.41 4.85 -6.62
CA PRO A 118 3.47 5.88 -7.03
C PRO A 118 2.03 5.45 -6.76
N ARG A 119 1.28 6.29 -6.04
CA ARG A 119 -0.14 6.03 -5.71
C ARG A 119 -0.38 4.63 -5.13
N LEU A 120 0.46 4.21 -4.20
CA LEU A 120 0.29 2.95 -3.49
C LEU A 120 -1.15 2.77 -3.00
N GLN A 121 -1.73 1.65 -3.39
CA GLN A 121 -3.08 1.20 -3.09
C GLN A 121 -3.04 -0.17 -2.44
N ILE A 122 -3.97 -0.38 -1.52
CA ILE A 122 -4.22 -1.63 -0.83
C ILE A 122 -5.60 -2.09 -1.27
N ALA A 123 -5.71 -3.27 -1.86
CA ALA A 123 -6.96 -3.80 -2.39
C ALA A 123 -7.28 -5.20 -1.83
N VAL A 124 -8.56 -5.55 -1.79
CA VAL A 124 -9.04 -6.90 -1.50
C VAL A 124 -10.00 -7.31 -2.62
N PRO A 125 -9.48 -7.79 -3.77
CA PRO A 125 -10.24 -7.85 -5.01
C PRO A 125 -11.35 -8.92 -5.04
N ALA A 126 -11.25 -9.96 -4.19
CA ALA A 126 -12.21 -11.06 -4.16
C ALA A 126 -12.55 -11.44 -2.72
N ASN A 127 -13.79 -11.92 -2.54
CA ASN A 127 -14.32 -12.45 -1.28
C ASN A 127 -14.23 -11.49 -0.08
N PHE A 128 -14.23 -10.17 -0.33
CA PHE A 128 -14.22 -9.16 0.73
C PHE A 128 -15.45 -9.24 1.63
N ASP A 129 -16.66 -9.39 1.07
CA ASP A 129 -17.91 -9.43 1.87
C ASP A 129 -18.01 -10.67 2.78
N ALA A 130 -17.22 -11.71 2.49
CA ALA A 130 -17.11 -12.91 3.32
C ALA A 130 -15.93 -12.85 4.31
N TRP A 131 -15.13 -11.78 4.27
CA TRP A 131 -13.98 -11.62 5.14
C TRP A 131 -14.42 -11.16 6.53
N ASP A 132 -14.16 -12.00 7.53
CA ASP A 132 -14.23 -11.61 8.94
C ASP A 132 -12.81 -11.41 9.49
N PRO A 133 -12.41 -10.17 9.85
CA PRO A 133 -11.09 -9.90 10.39
C PRO A 133 -10.87 -10.56 11.76
N ALA A 134 -11.91 -10.93 12.52
CA ALA A 134 -11.73 -11.60 13.81
C ALA A 134 -11.23 -13.05 13.65
N THR A 135 -11.62 -13.73 12.57
CA THR A 135 -11.42 -15.17 12.40
C THR A 135 -10.46 -15.55 11.27
N TYR A 136 -10.19 -14.64 10.32
CA TYR A 136 -9.33 -14.92 9.19
C TYR A 136 -8.24 -13.86 8.99
N THR A 137 -7.00 -14.33 8.88
CA THR A 137 -5.83 -13.52 8.53
C THR A 137 -5.48 -13.75 7.06
N PRO A 138 -5.73 -12.77 6.16
CA PRO A 138 -5.41 -12.91 4.75
C PRO A 138 -3.90 -12.92 4.50
N VAL A 139 -3.49 -13.61 3.43
CA VAL A 139 -2.15 -13.43 2.86
C VAL A 139 -2.07 -12.10 2.13
N VAL A 140 -0.85 -11.58 2.00
CA VAL A 140 -0.58 -10.29 1.33
C VAL A 140 0.24 -10.53 0.07
N ALA A 141 -0.34 -10.25 -1.08
CA ALA A 141 0.32 -10.26 -2.38
C ALA A 141 0.74 -8.85 -2.82
N PHE A 142 1.58 -8.78 -3.84
CA PHE A 142 1.81 -7.54 -4.57
C PHE A 142 1.69 -7.75 -6.09
N MET A 143 1.23 -6.72 -6.79
CA MET A 143 1.21 -6.70 -8.26
C MET A 143 2.51 -6.08 -8.78
N PRO A 144 3.39 -6.84 -9.46
CA PRO A 144 4.61 -6.29 -10.04
C PRO A 144 4.29 -5.24 -11.11
N GLN A 145 5.15 -4.22 -11.23
CA GLN A 145 5.16 -3.23 -12.28
C GLN A 145 5.99 -3.71 -13.48
N GLY A 146 5.72 -3.14 -14.65
CA GLY A 146 6.40 -3.48 -15.90
C GLY A 146 5.91 -4.78 -16.54
N VAL A 147 4.82 -5.36 -16.02
CA VAL A 147 4.16 -6.54 -16.59
C VAL A 147 2.73 -6.19 -16.99
N ASP A 148 2.21 -6.87 -18.00
CA ASP A 148 0.81 -6.75 -18.41
C ASP A 148 -0.05 -7.64 -17.51
N ASP A 149 -0.87 -7.03 -16.67
CA ASP A 149 -1.80 -7.66 -15.73
C ASP A 149 -2.71 -8.72 -16.39
N THR A 150 -2.97 -8.62 -17.70
CA THR A 150 -3.77 -9.63 -18.43
C THR A 150 -2.99 -10.91 -18.73
N THR A 151 -1.66 -10.86 -18.66
CA THR A 151 -0.76 -11.96 -19.02
C THR A 151 -0.03 -12.57 -17.83
N VAL A 152 -0.03 -11.88 -16.68
CA VAL A 152 0.59 -12.35 -15.44
C VAL A 152 -0.10 -13.64 -15.00
N LYS A 153 0.65 -14.73 -14.94
CA LYS A 153 0.11 -16.04 -14.53
C LYS A 153 0.11 -16.21 -13.02
N THR A 154 1.15 -15.70 -12.36
CA THR A 154 1.33 -15.86 -10.92
C THR A 154 1.80 -14.57 -10.28
N VAL A 155 1.40 -14.37 -9.03
CA VAL A 155 1.88 -13.29 -8.16
C VAL A 155 2.40 -13.85 -6.85
N THR A 156 3.45 -13.22 -6.31
CA THR A 156 4.01 -13.61 -5.01
C THR A 156 3.13 -13.07 -3.90
N ALA A 157 2.77 -13.94 -2.96
CA ALA A 157 2.08 -13.60 -1.73
C ALA A 157 2.86 -14.07 -0.50
N TYR A 158 2.67 -13.36 0.60
CA TYR A 158 3.31 -13.62 1.88
C TYR A 158 2.28 -13.90 2.96
N ASP A 159 2.53 -14.93 3.76
CA ASP A 159 1.77 -15.17 4.99
C ASP A 159 2.35 -14.39 6.19
N SER A 160 1.71 -14.49 7.35
CA SER A 160 2.13 -13.79 8.57
C SER A 160 3.50 -14.20 9.12
N SER A 161 4.04 -15.33 8.68
CA SER A 161 5.41 -15.76 8.99
C SER A 161 6.45 -15.17 8.02
N GLY A 162 5.99 -14.53 6.94
CA GLY A 162 6.81 -14.02 5.85
C GLY A 162 7.23 -15.12 4.86
N LYS A 163 6.56 -16.28 4.87
CA LYS A 163 6.77 -17.33 3.88
C LYS A 163 6.07 -16.95 2.59
N ALA A 164 6.82 -17.07 1.48
CA ALA A 164 6.30 -16.81 0.15
C ALA A 164 5.48 -18.00 -0.38
N THR A 165 4.40 -17.69 -1.08
CA THR A 165 3.57 -18.61 -1.86
C THR A 165 3.19 -17.94 -3.17
N GLU A 166 3.19 -18.68 -4.27
CA GLU A 166 2.67 -18.18 -5.55
C GLU A 166 1.16 -18.36 -5.61
N LEU A 167 0.44 -17.29 -5.97
CA LEU A 167 -0.99 -17.33 -6.25
C LEU A 167 -1.20 -17.25 -7.76
N ASP A 168 -2.20 -17.97 -8.26
CA ASP A 168 -2.64 -17.84 -9.64
C ASP A 168 -3.32 -16.47 -9.82
N ALA A 169 -2.82 -15.65 -10.74
CA ALA A 169 -3.34 -14.31 -11.01
C ALA A 169 -4.49 -14.31 -12.03
N GLN A 170 -4.72 -15.44 -12.71
CA GLN A 170 -5.78 -15.62 -13.70
C GLN A 170 -7.05 -16.22 -13.09
N VAL A 171 -6.95 -16.78 -11.89
CA VAL A 171 -8.08 -17.38 -11.16
C VAL A 171 -8.38 -16.55 -9.91
N PRO A 172 -9.59 -15.98 -9.78
CA PRO A 172 -9.98 -15.28 -8.56
C PRO A 172 -9.84 -16.18 -7.32
N PRO A 173 -9.20 -15.71 -6.24
CA PRO A 173 -8.98 -16.54 -5.06
C PRO A 173 -10.30 -16.79 -4.33
N ASN A 174 -10.49 -17.99 -3.79
CA ASN A 174 -11.69 -18.38 -3.02
C ASN A 174 -11.72 -17.82 -1.58
N VAL A 175 -10.65 -17.18 -1.15
CA VAL A 175 -10.49 -16.56 0.16
C VAL A 175 -9.98 -15.13 -0.04
N PRO A 176 -10.22 -14.22 0.92
CA PRO A 176 -9.75 -12.85 0.77
C PRO A 176 -8.21 -12.80 0.78
N VAL A 177 -7.67 -12.00 -0.13
CA VAL A 177 -6.23 -11.74 -0.30
C VAL A 177 -6.06 -10.24 -0.34
N ILE A 178 -5.11 -9.71 0.44
CA ILE A 178 -4.74 -8.29 0.36
C ILE A 178 -3.71 -8.16 -0.75
N VAL A 179 -3.91 -7.22 -1.67
CA VAL A 179 -3.00 -6.94 -2.79
C VAL A 179 -2.46 -5.52 -2.66
N LEU A 180 -1.14 -5.39 -2.63
CA LEU A 180 -0.44 -4.11 -2.75
C LEU A 180 -0.12 -3.83 -4.21
N GLY A 181 -0.39 -2.61 -4.67
CA GLY A 181 -0.08 -2.22 -6.04
C GLY A 181 -0.16 -0.72 -6.24
N THR A 182 0.07 -0.29 -7.48
CA THR A 182 -0.16 1.09 -7.90
C THR A 182 -1.61 1.23 -8.34
N ALA A 183 -2.23 2.37 -8.01
CA ALA A 183 -3.56 2.67 -8.52
C ALA A 183 -3.50 3.06 -10.01
N GLU A 184 -4.32 2.44 -10.85
CA GLU A 184 -4.52 2.79 -12.25
C GLU A 184 -4.88 4.28 -12.43
N LEU A 185 -4.29 4.95 -13.44
CA LEU A 185 -4.62 6.32 -13.82
C LEU A 185 -5.93 6.33 -14.59
N SER A 186 -7.08 6.26 -13.90
CA SER A 186 -8.28 6.84 -14.49
C SER A 186 -8.04 8.35 -14.54
N THR A 187 -7.90 8.90 -15.74
CA THR A 187 -7.79 10.34 -15.97
C THR A 187 -9.08 11.04 -15.52
N ALA A 188 -9.27 11.35 -14.23
CA ALA A 188 -10.14 12.44 -13.72
C ALA A 188 -10.21 12.54 -12.17
N LYS A 189 -9.59 13.59 -11.64
CA LYS A 189 -9.95 14.41 -10.45
C LYS A 189 -11.27 14.09 -9.68
N LYS A 190 -11.36 13.02 -8.88
CA LYS A 190 -12.53 12.83 -7.98
C LYS A 190 -12.29 12.53 -6.50
N GLN A 191 -11.11 12.06 -6.07
CA GLN A 191 -10.99 11.52 -4.71
C GLN A 191 -10.72 12.52 -3.56
N ILE A 192 -10.46 13.81 -3.83
CA ILE A 192 -10.12 14.77 -2.75
C ILE A 192 -11.37 15.38 -2.05
N ALA A 193 -12.58 15.19 -2.59
CA ALA A 193 -13.75 15.94 -2.14
C ALA A 193 -14.49 15.37 -0.90
N CYS A 194 -14.35 14.09 -0.53
CA CYS A 194 -15.31 13.47 0.42
C CYS A 194 -14.90 13.49 1.91
N ARG A 195 -13.62 13.66 2.28
CA ARG A 195 -13.22 13.70 3.72
C ARG A 195 -13.40 15.08 4.37
N SER A 196 -13.29 16.16 3.59
CA SER A 196 -13.44 17.54 4.08
C SER A 196 -14.84 17.86 4.63
N LEU A 197 -15.87 17.15 4.14
CA LEU A 197 -17.26 17.35 4.58
C LEU A 197 -17.64 16.60 5.87
N ARG A 198 -16.83 15.63 6.33
CA ARG A 198 -17.13 14.88 7.57
C ARG A 198 -16.57 15.54 8.84
N HIS A 199 -15.45 16.25 8.76
CA HIS A 199 -14.92 17.02 9.90
C HIS A 199 -15.72 18.31 10.19
N THR A 200 -16.40 18.87 9.19
CA THR A 200 -17.29 20.04 9.37
C THR A 200 -18.67 19.66 9.91
N ARG A 201 -19.15 18.43 9.67
CA ARG A 201 -20.47 18.00 10.17
C ARG A 201 -20.44 17.56 11.64
N ALA A 202 -19.34 16.97 12.11
CA ALA A 202 -19.16 16.63 13.53
C ALA A 202 -18.98 17.86 14.46
N THR A 203 -18.59 19.01 13.90
CA THR A 203 -18.44 20.28 14.64
C THR A 203 -19.67 21.20 14.57
N LEU A 204 -20.59 20.98 13.62
CA LEU A 204 -21.83 21.76 13.51
C LEU A 204 -22.98 21.19 14.35
N ASP A 205 -22.99 19.88 14.65
CA ASP A 205 -24.07 19.27 15.43
C ASP A 205 -23.97 19.56 16.94
N LYS A 206 -22.74 19.76 17.46
CA LYS A 206 -22.52 20.18 18.86
C LYS A 206 -22.88 21.66 19.14
N ARG A 207 -23.18 22.48 18.12
CA ARG A 207 -23.61 23.88 18.30
C ARG A 207 -25.13 24.09 18.22
N ARG A 208 -25.93 23.04 18.02
CA ARG A 208 -27.41 23.13 17.96
C ARG A 208 -28.14 22.78 19.26
N HIS A 209 -27.43 22.31 20.29
CA HIS A 209 -28.02 21.99 21.60
C HIS A 209 -27.61 22.93 22.75
N GLY A 210 -27.08 24.11 22.44
CA GLY A 210 -26.59 25.05 23.45
C GLY A 210 -27.02 26.49 23.22
N LEU A 211 -28.32 26.76 23.08
CA LEU A 211 -28.90 28.10 23.25
C LEU A 211 -30.42 27.99 23.31
N ASN A 212 -30.96 27.95 24.52
CA ASN A 212 -32.25 28.53 24.87
C ASN A 212 -32.36 28.62 26.40
N ARG A 213 -31.74 29.68 26.94
CA ARG A 213 -32.20 30.35 28.17
C ARG A 213 -32.55 31.79 27.80
N CYS A 214 -33.50 32.35 28.55
CA CYS A 214 -34.32 33.56 28.32
C CYS A 214 -35.62 33.21 27.56
N GLY A 215 -36.82 33.21 28.14
CA GLY A 215 -37.31 33.75 29.40
C GLY A 215 -38.68 34.37 29.13
N ALA A 216 -39.76 33.81 29.69
CA ALA A 216 -41.04 34.50 29.84
C ALA A 216 -41.82 33.86 30.98
N ALA A 217 -42.13 34.69 31.97
CA ALA A 217 -42.95 34.38 33.13
C ALA A 217 -44.45 34.48 32.81
N SER A 218 -45.24 34.00 33.76
CA SER A 218 -46.63 34.34 34.07
C SER A 218 -47.72 33.37 33.58
N GLY A 219 -48.55 32.93 34.52
CA GLY A 219 -49.84 32.31 34.24
C GLY A 219 -50.23 31.19 35.20
N ALA A 220 -50.68 31.54 36.40
CA ALA A 220 -51.39 30.63 37.30
C ALA A 220 -52.80 30.30 36.77
N ALA A 221 -53.26 29.04 36.89
CA ALA A 221 -54.66 28.67 37.17
C ALA A 221 -54.81 27.15 37.40
N LEU A 222 -55.18 26.82 38.65
CA LEU A 222 -56.06 25.79 39.22
C LEU A 222 -56.24 24.37 38.60
N PRO A 223 -56.48 23.34 39.45
CA PRO A 223 -56.80 21.97 39.03
C PRO A 223 -58.32 21.76 38.84
N ASP A 224 -58.68 20.84 37.95
CA ASP A 224 -60.03 20.28 37.89
C ASP A 224 -60.02 18.76 38.11
N VAL A 225 -61.09 18.37 38.79
CA VAL A 225 -61.49 17.08 39.34
C VAL A 225 -61.93 16.11 38.25
N VAL A 226 -61.55 14.83 38.35
CA VAL A 226 -62.44 13.64 38.34
C VAL A 226 -61.80 12.53 39.16
#